data_AF-D3DCK9-F1
#
_entry.id   AF-D3DCK9-F1
#
_cell.length_a   1.000
_cell.length_b   1.000
_cell.length_c   1.000
_cell.angle_alpha   90.00
_cell.angle_beta   90.00
_cell.angle_gamma   90.00
#
_symmetry.space_group_name_H-M   'P 1'
#
loop_
_entity.id
_entity.type
_entity.pdbx_description
1 polymer ?
#
loop_
_entity_poly.entity_id
_entity_poly.type
_entity_poly.pdbx_seq_one_letter_code
_entity_poly.pdbx_strand_id
1 'polypeptide(L)'
;MTVPHAADRLAPSGSWQWPIDTARYDTTRLLRPTEQDSIIELRVGDLRRLARHDPDARGWEPVRRLLRPLDDAAAALEGPLTSHRRRAMLDATAVVLLRCAETGRSYWAWNDEEWAGLLGQDQQGFRKAAPGWADDAVRPYLAAHAFLLGGFTAFYRLGSFSRLTLAWRVFGRERVDGEIRRIRSVLAGWGYRLGRDGDQMLPMVACQMLLLNRSPHLEDLSTGLFERARREQLLPAARGNTLHAMQRAVAELGFCDPPRRLASRHSPKAEGGSPAWAE
;
A
#
# COMPACT_ATOMS: atom_id res chain seq x y z
N MET A 1 41.81 -28.85 -12.56
CA MET A 1 40.57 -29.48 -12.04
C MET A 1 39.64 -28.32 -11.69
N THR A 2 38.79 -27.96 -12.64
CA THR A 2 38.08 -26.68 -12.69
C THR A 2 36.60 -26.96 -12.45
N VAL A 3 36.04 -26.45 -11.35
CA VAL A 3 34.62 -26.63 -11.02
C VAL A 3 33.88 -25.37 -11.48
N PRO A 4 32.76 -25.47 -12.23
CA PRO A 4 32.13 -24.32 -12.87
C PRO A 4 31.25 -23.53 -11.89
N HIS A 5 31.33 -22.20 -12.01
CA HIS A 5 30.43 -21.25 -11.38
C HIS A 5 29.12 -21.21 -12.16
N ALA A 6 28.10 -21.94 -11.71
CA ALA A 6 26.75 -21.83 -12.25
C ALA A 6 26.14 -20.52 -11.74
N ALA A 7 26.33 -19.45 -12.51
CA ALA A 7 25.48 -18.27 -12.46
C ALA A 7 24.09 -18.71 -12.94
N ASP A 8 23.24 -19.06 -11.98
CA ASP A 8 21.82 -19.29 -12.19
C ASP A 8 21.21 -17.93 -12.57
N ARG A 9 21.18 -17.65 -13.87
CA ARG A 9 20.40 -16.53 -14.41
C ARG A 9 18.94 -16.91 -14.25
N LEU A 10 18.37 -16.50 -13.12
CA LEU A 10 16.92 -16.41 -12.96
C LEU A 10 16.38 -15.72 -14.20
N ALA A 11 15.51 -16.43 -14.94
CA ALA A 11 14.76 -15.89 -16.06
C ALA A 11 14.18 -14.52 -15.67
N PRO A 12 14.11 -13.53 -16.59
CA PRO A 12 13.49 -12.26 -16.29
C PRO A 12 12.05 -12.54 -15.83
N SER A 13 11.82 -12.32 -14.54
CA SER A 13 10.50 -12.33 -13.92
C SER A 13 9.62 -11.46 -14.81
N GLY A 14 8.58 -12.03 -15.42
CA GLY A 14 7.69 -11.28 -16.30
C GLY A 14 7.21 -10.00 -15.59
N SER A 15 7.14 -8.89 -16.33
CA SER A 15 6.74 -7.59 -15.79
C SER A 15 5.44 -7.72 -14.99
N TRP A 16 5.41 -7.22 -13.74
CA TRP A 16 4.21 -7.22 -12.93
C TRP A 16 3.06 -6.52 -13.68
N GLN A 17 1.95 -7.23 -13.82
CA GLN A 17 0.75 -6.67 -14.42
C GLN A 17 -0.15 -6.13 -13.31
N TRP A 18 -0.50 -4.85 -13.41
CA TRP A 18 -1.44 -4.24 -12.49
C TRP A 18 -2.79 -4.96 -12.57
N PRO A 19 -3.40 -5.39 -11.45
CA PRO A 19 -4.53 -6.31 -11.50
C PRO A 19 -5.83 -5.66 -11.99
N ILE A 20 -5.86 -4.32 -12.13
CA ILE A 20 -7.03 -3.56 -12.52
C ILE A 20 -6.71 -2.65 -13.69
N ASP A 21 -7.28 -2.92 -14.86
CA ASP A 21 -7.18 -2.01 -16.00
C ASP A 21 -8.21 -0.89 -15.89
N THR A 22 -7.77 0.26 -15.39
CA THR A 22 -8.65 1.43 -15.17
C THR A 22 -9.18 2.03 -16.48
N ALA A 23 -8.51 1.80 -17.62
CA ALA A 23 -8.93 2.32 -18.92
C ALA A 23 -10.23 1.67 -19.42
N ARG A 24 -10.64 0.54 -18.83
CA ARG A 24 -11.88 -0.18 -19.17
C ARG A 24 -13.12 0.36 -18.48
N TYR A 25 -12.97 1.29 -17.54
CA TYR A 25 -14.07 1.85 -16.78
C TYR A 25 -14.34 3.30 -17.17
N ASP A 26 -15.59 3.71 -17.00
CA ASP A 26 -15.92 5.13 -17.06
C ASP A 26 -15.51 5.81 -15.74
N THR A 27 -14.36 6.46 -15.78
CA THR A 27 -13.75 7.20 -14.67
C THR A 27 -14.28 8.63 -14.53
N THR A 28 -15.46 8.94 -15.07
CA THR A 28 -16.10 10.27 -14.94
C THR A 28 -16.15 10.66 -13.46
N ARG A 29 -15.54 11.81 -13.16
CA ARG A 29 -15.31 12.31 -11.80
C ARG A 29 -16.60 12.71 -11.07
N LEU A 30 -17.57 13.25 -11.80
CA LEU A 30 -18.85 13.65 -11.24
C LEU A 30 -19.75 12.44 -11.01
N LEU A 31 -20.53 12.49 -9.92
CA LEU A 31 -21.64 11.57 -9.72
C LEU A 31 -22.81 12.01 -10.59
N ARG A 32 -23.41 11.09 -11.33
CA ARG A 32 -24.60 11.41 -12.14
C ARG A 32 -25.80 11.52 -11.19
N PRO A 33 -26.78 12.42 -11.44
CA PRO A 33 -27.96 12.53 -10.59
C PRO A 33 -28.70 11.19 -10.43
N THR A 34 -28.84 10.42 -11.51
CA THR A 34 -29.45 9.09 -11.49
C THR A 34 -28.70 8.09 -10.60
N GLU A 35 -27.36 8.19 -10.54
CA GLU A 35 -26.55 7.34 -9.65
C GLU A 35 -26.76 7.71 -8.19
N GLN A 36 -26.80 9.01 -7.90
CA GLN A 36 -27.05 9.51 -6.55
C GLN A 36 -28.42 9.06 -6.05
N ASP A 37 -29.47 9.27 -6.85
CA ASP A 37 -30.84 8.86 -6.51
C ASP A 37 -30.93 7.35 -6.30
N SER A 38 -30.28 6.56 -7.15
CA SER A 38 -30.24 5.09 -7.03
C SER A 38 -29.50 4.61 -5.77
N ILE A 39 -28.39 5.25 -5.38
CA ILE A 39 -27.69 4.91 -4.13
C ILE A 39 -28.59 5.21 -2.92
N ILE A 40 -29.35 6.30 -2.96
CA ILE A 40 -30.31 6.65 -1.90
C ILE A 40 -31.48 5.65 -1.88
N GLU A 41 -31.99 5.24 -3.04
CA GLU A 41 -33.09 4.29 -3.20
C GLU A 41 -32.74 2.88 -2.67
N LEU A 42 -31.57 2.35 -3.02
CA LEU A 42 -31.07 1.04 -2.55
C LEU A 42 -30.91 0.99 -1.01
N ARG A 43 -30.81 2.15 -0.35
CA ARG A 43 -30.59 2.27 1.10
C ARG A 43 -29.38 1.47 1.59
N VAL A 44 -29.10 1.56 2.89
CA VAL A 44 -28.01 0.80 3.52
C VAL A 44 -28.23 -0.71 3.42
N GLY A 45 -29.49 -1.16 3.39
CA GLY A 45 -29.85 -2.59 3.33
C GLY A 45 -29.31 -3.26 2.07
N ASP A 46 -29.63 -2.69 0.90
CA ASP A 46 -29.25 -3.31 -0.37
C ASP A 46 -27.79 -3.03 -0.72
N LEU A 47 -27.27 -1.83 -0.44
CA LEU A 47 -25.88 -1.47 -0.74
C LEU A 47 -24.86 -2.42 -0.10
N ARG A 48 -25.15 -2.91 1.11
CA ARG A 48 -24.29 -3.88 1.82
C ARG A 48 -24.34 -5.29 1.24
N ARG A 49 -25.33 -5.58 0.37
CA ARG A 49 -25.48 -6.86 -0.34
C ARG A 49 -25.42 -8.07 0.59
N LEU A 50 -26.02 -7.92 1.77
CA LEU A 50 -26.17 -9.02 2.74
C LEU A 50 -27.33 -9.93 2.36
N ALA A 51 -27.58 -11.00 3.11
CA ALA A 51 -28.53 -12.06 2.75
C ALA A 51 -29.97 -11.63 2.42
N ARG A 52 -30.38 -10.40 2.77
CA ARG A 52 -31.73 -9.86 2.52
C ARG A 52 -31.77 -8.73 1.49
N HIS A 53 -30.68 -8.48 0.75
CA HIS A 53 -30.71 -7.48 -0.30
C HIS A 53 -31.56 -7.94 -1.49
N ASP A 54 -32.14 -6.99 -2.21
CA ASP A 54 -32.79 -7.20 -3.49
C ASP A 54 -31.74 -7.08 -4.62
N PRO A 55 -31.30 -8.18 -5.26
CA PRO A 55 -30.36 -8.13 -6.37
C PRO A 55 -30.99 -7.57 -7.66
N ASP A 56 -32.33 -7.57 -7.77
CA ASP A 56 -33.09 -7.15 -8.94
C ASP A 56 -33.59 -5.70 -8.81
N ALA A 57 -33.25 -5.02 -7.71
CA ALA A 57 -33.59 -3.62 -7.49
C ALA A 57 -33.09 -2.74 -8.66
N ARG A 58 -34.00 -1.89 -9.17
CA ARG A 58 -33.73 -1.05 -10.35
C ARG A 58 -32.55 -0.09 -10.17
N GLY A 59 -32.29 0.31 -8.92
CA GLY A 59 -31.16 1.19 -8.57
C GLY A 59 -29.78 0.59 -8.87
N TRP A 60 -29.65 -0.73 -9.06
CA TRP A 60 -28.35 -1.33 -9.37
C TRP A 60 -27.81 -0.97 -10.75
N GLU A 61 -28.68 -0.74 -11.74
CA GLU A 61 -28.21 -0.46 -13.09
C GLU A 61 -27.49 0.90 -13.19
N PRO A 62 -28.08 2.03 -12.75
CA PRO A 62 -27.36 3.30 -12.78
C PRO A 62 -26.03 3.24 -12.01
N VAL A 63 -26.00 2.54 -10.87
CA VAL A 63 -24.83 2.44 -9.99
C VAL A 63 -23.76 1.48 -10.53
N ARG A 64 -24.09 0.63 -11.52
CA ARG A 64 -23.18 -0.39 -12.09
C ARG A 64 -21.85 0.20 -12.53
N ARG A 65 -21.86 1.42 -13.06
CA ARG A 65 -20.64 2.16 -13.46
C ARG A 65 -19.65 2.29 -12.31
N LEU A 66 -20.13 2.63 -11.12
CA LEU A 66 -19.31 2.82 -9.91
C LEU A 66 -19.01 1.50 -9.21
N LEU A 67 -19.98 0.58 -9.24
CA LEU A 67 -19.93 -0.69 -8.55
C LEU A 67 -18.94 -1.67 -9.17
N ARG A 68 -18.97 -1.82 -10.50
CA ARG A 68 -18.15 -2.81 -11.20
C ARG A 68 -16.65 -2.69 -10.89
N PRO A 69 -16.02 -1.49 -10.95
CA PRO A 69 -14.59 -1.39 -10.63
C PRO A 69 -14.28 -1.71 -9.16
N LEU A 70 -15.21 -1.45 -8.24
CA LEU A 70 -15.05 -1.81 -6.81
C LEU A 70 -15.09 -3.33 -6.64
N ASP A 71 -16.05 -4.00 -7.28
CA ASP A 71 -16.16 -5.46 -7.24
C ASP A 71 -14.96 -6.14 -7.92
N ASP A 72 -14.50 -5.62 -9.06
CA ASP A 72 -13.31 -6.10 -9.78
C ASP A 72 -12.05 -5.92 -8.91
N ALA A 73 -11.88 -4.76 -8.26
CA ALA A 73 -10.78 -4.50 -7.32
C ALA A 73 -10.80 -5.43 -6.11
N ALA A 74 -12.00 -5.72 -5.58
CA ALA A 74 -12.18 -6.64 -4.47
C ALA A 74 -11.84 -8.09 -4.90
N ALA A 75 -12.30 -8.51 -6.08
CA ALA A 75 -12.04 -9.85 -6.64
C ALA A 75 -10.55 -10.08 -6.95
N ALA A 76 -9.81 -9.04 -7.30
CA ALA A 76 -8.37 -9.10 -7.55
C ALA A 76 -7.52 -9.35 -6.28
N LEU A 77 -8.08 -9.23 -5.08
CA LEU A 77 -7.32 -9.39 -3.84
C LEU A 77 -7.02 -10.86 -3.53
N GLU A 78 -5.75 -11.15 -3.24
CA GLU A 78 -5.22 -12.48 -2.95
C GLU A 78 -5.71 -13.07 -1.61
N GLY A 79 -5.68 -14.41 -1.52
CA GLY A 79 -5.98 -15.18 -0.32
C GLY A 79 -7.41 -15.76 -0.24
N PRO A 80 -7.70 -16.60 0.77
CA PRO A 80 -8.95 -17.34 0.86
C PRO A 80 -10.15 -16.42 1.10
N LEU A 81 -11.28 -16.74 0.45
CA LEU A 81 -12.52 -15.97 0.53
C LEU A 81 -13.43 -16.53 1.63
N THR A 82 -13.16 -16.15 2.88
CA THR A 82 -14.03 -16.51 4.02
C THR A 82 -15.31 -15.67 4.03
N SER A 83 -16.37 -16.15 4.69
CA SER A 83 -17.64 -15.40 4.82
C SER A 83 -17.45 -14.03 5.46
N HIS A 84 -16.57 -13.95 6.48
CA HIS A 84 -16.24 -12.69 7.15
C HIS A 84 -15.51 -11.72 6.19
N ARG A 85 -14.53 -12.21 5.43
CA ARG A 85 -13.84 -11.40 4.42
C ARG A 85 -14.79 -10.91 3.32
N ARG A 86 -15.65 -11.79 2.80
CA ARG A 86 -16.65 -11.43 1.78
C ARG A 86 -17.54 -10.30 2.30
N ARG A 87 -18.05 -10.42 3.53
CA ARG A 87 -18.84 -9.37 4.16
C ARG A 87 -18.08 -8.05 4.23
N ALA A 88 -16.84 -8.06 4.73
CA ALA A 88 -16.04 -6.84 4.87
C ALA A 88 -15.74 -6.16 3.51
N MET A 89 -15.56 -6.93 2.43
CA MET A 89 -15.38 -6.41 1.07
C MET A 89 -16.66 -5.76 0.52
N LEU A 90 -17.81 -6.39 0.74
CA LEU A 90 -19.12 -5.83 0.36
C LEU A 90 -19.43 -4.55 1.17
N ASP A 91 -19.18 -4.58 2.47
CA ASP A 91 -19.34 -3.43 3.35
C ASP A 91 -18.40 -2.28 2.94
N ALA A 92 -17.15 -2.56 2.55
CA ALA A 92 -16.23 -1.55 2.01
C ALA A 92 -16.78 -0.89 0.74
N THR A 93 -17.35 -1.68 -0.16
CA THR A 93 -17.99 -1.17 -1.39
C THR A 93 -19.17 -0.26 -1.04
N ALA A 94 -20.03 -0.68 -0.12
CA ALA A 94 -21.17 0.10 0.34
C ALA A 94 -20.74 1.43 0.97
N VAL A 95 -19.68 1.45 1.78
CA VAL A 95 -19.12 2.67 2.36
C VAL A 95 -18.66 3.65 1.26
N VAL A 96 -17.97 3.17 0.22
CA VAL A 96 -17.52 4.03 -0.88
C VAL A 96 -18.71 4.62 -1.64
N LEU A 97 -19.72 3.81 -1.95
CA LEU A 97 -20.91 4.27 -2.68
C LEU A 97 -21.69 5.33 -1.89
N LEU A 98 -21.92 5.09 -0.59
CA LEU A 98 -22.57 6.08 0.28
C LEU A 98 -21.80 7.39 0.30
N ARG A 99 -20.47 7.33 0.43
CA ARG A 99 -19.63 8.53 0.42
C ARG A 99 -19.63 9.24 -0.93
N CYS A 100 -19.82 8.52 -2.04
CA CYS A 100 -20.04 9.15 -3.35
C CYS A 100 -21.35 9.96 -3.33
N ALA A 101 -22.44 9.37 -2.86
CA ALA A 101 -23.74 10.05 -2.76
C ALA A 101 -23.72 11.26 -1.81
N GLU A 102 -23.00 11.17 -0.68
CA GLU A 102 -22.81 12.29 0.25
C GLU A 102 -22.06 13.47 -0.36
N THR A 103 -21.05 13.19 -1.19
CA THR A 103 -20.16 14.22 -1.75
C THR A 103 -20.58 14.72 -3.13
N GLY A 104 -21.52 14.03 -3.80
CA GLY A 104 -21.87 14.30 -5.20
C GLY A 104 -20.73 14.00 -6.18
N ARG A 105 -19.70 13.26 -5.74
CA ARG A 105 -18.49 12.98 -6.51
C ARG A 105 -18.22 11.49 -6.53
N SER A 106 -17.83 10.95 -7.68
CA SER A 106 -17.33 9.57 -7.74
C SER A 106 -15.98 9.47 -7.02
N TYR A 107 -15.66 8.27 -6.53
CA TYR A 107 -14.37 8.00 -5.89
C TYR A 107 -13.16 8.18 -6.83
N TRP A 108 -13.37 8.18 -8.15
CA TRP A 108 -12.34 8.51 -9.15
C TRP A 108 -11.83 9.95 -9.03
N ALA A 109 -12.61 10.83 -8.39
CA ALA A 109 -12.26 12.23 -8.19
C ALA A 109 -11.60 12.50 -6.83
N TRP A 110 -11.59 11.52 -5.93
CA TRP A 110 -11.12 11.71 -4.56
C TRP A 110 -9.60 11.79 -4.52
N ASN A 111 -9.09 12.77 -3.79
CA ASN A 111 -7.67 12.92 -3.54
C ASN A 111 -7.21 12.11 -2.31
N ASP A 112 -5.90 12.18 -2.01
CA ASP A 112 -5.32 11.50 -0.84
C ASP A 112 -5.93 11.94 0.50
N GLU A 113 -6.39 13.19 0.62
CA GLU A 113 -7.01 13.70 1.84
C GLU A 113 -8.42 13.14 2.05
N GLU A 114 -9.22 13.07 0.99
CA GLU A 114 -10.55 12.49 1.01
C GLU A 114 -10.49 11.00 1.39
N TRP A 115 -9.57 10.24 0.78
CA TRP A 115 -9.33 8.85 1.14
C TRP A 115 -8.81 8.69 2.57
N ALA A 116 -7.83 9.51 3.00
CA ALA A 116 -7.30 9.45 4.35
C ALA A 116 -8.36 9.81 5.41
N GLY A 117 -9.24 10.75 5.11
CA GLY A 117 -10.36 11.14 5.97
C GLY A 117 -11.33 9.98 6.19
N LEU A 118 -11.68 9.25 5.13
CA LEU A 118 -12.53 8.06 5.22
C LEU A 118 -11.85 6.89 5.94
N LEU A 119 -10.57 6.65 5.65
CA LEU A 119 -9.81 5.55 6.25
C LEU A 119 -9.46 5.79 7.72
N GLY A 120 -9.39 7.06 8.14
CA GLY A 120 -8.94 7.48 9.46
C GLY A 120 -7.45 7.19 9.71
N GLN A 121 -6.86 7.93 10.64
CA GLN A 121 -5.47 7.70 11.06
C GLN A 121 -5.30 6.34 11.76
N ASP A 122 -6.30 5.91 12.52
CA ASP A 122 -6.35 4.64 13.23
C ASP A 122 -7.78 4.06 13.20
N GLN A 123 -8.01 3.01 13.99
CA GLN A 123 -9.30 2.37 14.09
C GLN A 123 -10.38 3.27 14.70
N GLN A 124 -10.01 4.15 15.63
CA GLN A 124 -10.95 5.08 16.25
C GLN A 124 -11.35 6.18 15.26
N GLY A 125 -10.39 6.72 14.51
CA GLY A 125 -10.62 7.65 13.42
C GLY A 125 -11.52 7.04 12.35
N PHE A 126 -11.27 5.78 11.97
CA PHE A 126 -12.12 5.06 11.03
C PHE A 126 -13.57 4.95 11.52
N ARG A 127 -13.80 4.52 12.77
CA ARG A 127 -15.16 4.41 13.34
C ARG A 127 -15.91 5.74 13.41
N LYS A 128 -15.19 6.86 13.50
CA LYS A 128 -15.79 8.21 13.47
C LYS A 128 -16.18 8.64 12.04
N ALA A 129 -15.42 8.22 11.04
CA ALA A 129 -15.61 8.61 9.65
C ALA A 129 -16.55 7.67 8.88
N ALA A 130 -16.54 6.38 9.22
CA ALA A 130 -17.36 5.36 8.56
C ALA A 130 -18.75 5.25 9.20
N PRO A 131 -19.76 4.77 8.45
CA PRO A 131 -21.06 4.44 9.00
C PRO A 131 -20.96 3.46 10.18
N GLY A 132 -21.80 3.62 11.20
CA GLY A 132 -21.71 2.84 12.46
C GLY A 132 -21.92 1.33 12.32
N TRP A 133 -22.37 0.84 11.17
CA TRP A 133 -22.48 -0.59 10.86
C TRP A 133 -21.20 -1.18 10.24
N ALA A 134 -20.25 -0.34 9.80
CA ALA A 134 -19.00 -0.77 9.21
C ALA A 134 -18.03 -1.16 10.35
N ASP A 135 -17.72 -2.45 10.43
CA ASP A 135 -16.80 -2.96 11.44
C ASP A 135 -15.34 -2.67 11.10
N ASP A 136 -14.45 -3.00 12.04
CA ASP A 136 -13.03 -2.74 11.89
C ASP A 136 -12.37 -3.50 10.73
N ALA A 137 -12.96 -4.62 10.32
CA ALA A 137 -12.44 -5.45 9.25
C ALA A 137 -12.66 -4.81 7.86
N VAL A 138 -13.52 -3.79 7.74
CA VAL A 138 -13.78 -3.04 6.51
C VAL A 138 -12.60 -2.18 6.09
N ARG A 139 -11.92 -1.54 7.06
CA ARG A 139 -10.86 -0.53 6.83
C ARG A 139 -9.73 -1.00 5.90
N PRO A 140 -9.19 -2.23 6.03
CA PRO A 140 -8.16 -2.71 5.11
C PRO A 140 -8.64 -2.91 3.67
N TYR A 141 -9.91 -3.23 3.44
CA TYR A 141 -10.47 -3.38 2.10
C TYR A 141 -10.78 -2.02 1.47
N LEU A 142 -11.19 -1.02 2.26
CA LEU A 142 -11.25 0.37 1.80
C LEU A 142 -9.87 0.87 1.36
N ALA A 143 -8.82 0.56 2.11
CA ALA A 143 -7.46 0.95 1.74
C ALA A 143 -7.03 0.28 0.43
N ALA A 144 -7.48 -0.96 0.16
CA ALA A 144 -7.24 -1.63 -1.10
C ALA A 144 -7.98 -0.96 -2.28
N HIS A 145 -9.24 -0.57 -2.12
CA HIS A 145 -9.97 0.21 -3.14
C HIS A 145 -9.27 1.55 -3.42
N ALA A 146 -8.89 2.27 -2.36
CA ALA A 146 -8.17 3.53 -2.47
C ALA A 146 -6.86 3.37 -3.26
N PHE A 147 -6.10 2.31 -2.97
CA PHE A 147 -4.83 2.03 -3.65
C PHE A 147 -5.01 1.61 -5.11
N LEU A 148 -5.94 0.68 -5.39
CA LEU A 148 -6.13 0.09 -6.71
C LEU A 148 -6.85 1.01 -7.69
N LEU A 149 -7.82 1.80 -7.22
CA LEU A 149 -8.68 2.63 -8.07
C LEU A 149 -8.41 4.13 -7.88
N GLY A 150 -8.26 4.57 -6.63
CA GLY A 150 -8.08 5.98 -6.28
C GLY A 150 -6.65 6.51 -6.44
N GLY A 151 -5.69 5.62 -6.71
CA GLY A 151 -4.27 5.96 -6.78
C GLY A 151 -3.66 6.38 -5.43
N PHE A 152 -4.36 6.12 -4.32
CA PHE A 152 -3.95 6.52 -2.98
C PHE A 152 -2.58 5.95 -2.60
N THR A 153 -1.64 6.81 -2.25
CA THR A 153 -0.30 6.38 -1.78
C THR A 153 0.16 7.10 -0.52
N ALA A 154 -0.68 7.99 0.03
CA ALA A 154 -0.40 8.72 1.27
C ALA A 154 -0.55 7.85 2.53
N PHE A 155 0.01 6.64 2.53
CA PHE A 155 -0.03 5.71 3.65
C PHE A 155 0.57 6.30 4.92
N TYR A 156 1.48 7.28 4.83
CA TYR A 156 2.02 8.00 5.97
C TYR A 156 0.95 8.75 6.79
N ARG A 157 -0.19 9.08 6.18
CA ARG A 157 -1.36 9.66 6.86
C ARG A 157 -2.18 8.61 7.63
N LEU A 158 -2.01 7.33 7.31
CA LEU A 158 -2.59 6.21 8.02
C LEU A 158 -1.58 5.77 9.09
N GLY A 159 -1.86 6.13 10.35
CA GLY A 159 -1.03 5.83 11.52
C GLY A 159 -0.75 4.33 11.67
N SER A 160 -1.49 3.64 12.55
CA SER A 160 -1.39 2.18 12.65
C SER A 160 -2.16 1.54 11.47
N PHE A 161 -1.40 1.14 10.44
CA PHE A 161 -1.92 0.44 9.27
C PHE A 161 -0.92 -0.61 8.78
N SER A 162 -1.38 -1.86 8.66
CA SER A 162 -0.55 -2.97 8.20
C SER A 162 -0.32 -2.91 6.69
N ARG A 163 0.76 -2.21 6.31
CA ARG A 163 1.24 -2.13 4.92
C ARG A 163 1.64 -3.50 4.37
N LEU A 164 2.16 -4.38 5.24
CA LEU A 164 2.47 -5.77 4.90
C LEU A 164 1.21 -6.53 4.48
N THR A 165 0.13 -6.44 5.25
CA THR A 165 -1.11 -7.14 4.91
C THR A 165 -1.74 -6.57 3.63
N LEU A 166 -1.64 -5.27 3.38
CA LEU A 166 -2.09 -4.69 2.10
C LEU A 166 -1.24 -5.21 0.92
N ALA A 167 0.09 -5.18 1.05
CA ALA A 167 1.00 -5.68 0.02
C ALA A 167 0.74 -7.17 -0.28
N TRP A 168 0.56 -8.01 0.74
CA TRP A 168 0.18 -9.42 0.55
C TRP A 168 -1.14 -9.60 -0.21
N ARG A 169 -2.14 -8.77 0.07
CA ARG A 169 -3.44 -8.86 -0.62
C ARG A 169 -3.36 -8.40 -2.07
N VAL A 170 -2.53 -7.42 -2.39
CA VAL A 170 -2.48 -6.85 -3.75
C VAL A 170 -1.46 -7.58 -4.63
N PHE A 171 -0.29 -7.90 -4.09
CA PHE A 171 0.81 -8.47 -4.84
C PHE A 171 0.99 -9.98 -4.64
N GLY A 172 0.27 -10.57 -3.67
CA GLY A 172 0.43 -11.96 -3.28
C GLY A 172 1.51 -12.16 -2.23
N ARG A 173 1.22 -13.03 -1.26
CA ARG A 173 2.10 -13.28 -0.11
C ARG A 173 3.47 -13.81 -0.51
N GLU A 174 3.50 -14.84 -1.36
CA GLU A 174 4.75 -15.50 -1.73
C GLU A 174 5.73 -14.57 -2.44
N ARG A 175 5.22 -13.71 -3.34
CA ARG A 175 6.03 -12.72 -4.07
C ARG A 175 6.64 -11.73 -3.09
N VAL A 176 5.82 -11.08 -2.27
CA VAL A 176 6.28 -10.10 -1.27
C VAL A 176 7.27 -10.71 -0.28
N ASP A 177 6.96 -11.90 0.26
CA ASP A 177 7.85 -12.58 1.21
C ASP A 177 9.16 -13.01 0.54
N GLY A 178 9.14 -13.36 -0.75
CA GLY A 178 10.34 -13.62 -1.56
C GLY A 178 11.27 -12.43 -1.66
N GLU A 179 10.72 -11.26 -1.99
CA GLU A 179 11.50 -10.04 -2.15
C GLU A 179 12.05 -9.53 -0.81
N ILE A 180 11.27 -9.62 0.26
CA ILE A 180 11.77 -9.32 1.62
C ILE A 180 12.91 -10.27 1.99
N ARG A 181 12.81 -11.57 1.68
CA ARG A 181 13.89 -12.54 1.94
C ARG A 181 15.17 -12.21 1.17
N ARG A 182 15.07 -11.75 -0.08
CA ARG A 182 16.24 -11.30 -0.87
C ARG A 182 16.96 -10.14 -0.18
N ILE A 183 16.23 -9.12 0.28
CA ILE A 183 16.82 -8.00 1.03
C ILE A 183 17.46 -8.48 2.34
N ARG A 184 16.78 -9.36 3.08
CA ARG A 184 17.29 -9.92 4.34
C ARG A 184 18.61 -10.65 4.15
N SER A 185 18.72 -11.46 3.09
CA SER A 185 19.93 -12.22 2.78
C SER A 185 21.14 -11.31 2.62
N VAL A 186 21.00 -10.23 1.84
CA VAL A 186 22.06 -9.23 1.65
C VAL A 186 22.44 -8.55 2.98
N LEU A 187 21.45 -8.08 3.73
CA LEU A 187 21.68 -7.39 5.00
C LEU A 187 22.31 -8.30 6.06
N ALA A 188 21.89 -9.58 6.12
CA ALA A 188 22.47 -10.57 7.01
C ALA A 188 23.94 -10.85 6.66
N GLY A 189 24.28 -10.91 5.36
CA GLY A 189 25.66 -11.04 4.89
C GLY A 189 26.58 -9.90 5.34
N TRP A 190 26.03 -8.71 5.55
CA TRP A 190 26.75 -7.56 6.12
C TRP A 190 26.69 -7.45 7.64
N GLY A 191 26.09 -8.43 8.34
CA GLY A 191 25.96 -8.43 9.79
C GLY A 191 24.86 -7.50 10.36
N TYR A 192 23.96 -6.97 9.52
CA TYR A 192 22.87 -6.12 10.00
C TYR A 192 21.84 -6.93 10.79
N ARG A 193 21.42 -6.42 11.95
CA ARG A 193 20.31 -7.00 12.73
C ARG A 193 18.98 -7.04 11.97
N LEU A 194 18.77 -6.10 11.03
CA LEU A 194 17.60 -6.05 10.14
C LEU A 194 17.49 -7.29 9.23
N GLY A 195 18.58 -8.03 9.02
CA GLY A 195 18.59 -9.27 8.24
C GLY A 195 17.99 -10.48 8.98
N ARG A 196 17.77 -10.41 10.30
CA ARG A 196 17.31 -11.55 11.13
C ARG A 196 15.79 -11.70 11.13
N ASP A 197 15.29 -12.93 11.15
CA ASP A 197 13.86 -13.27 11.01
C ASP A 197 12.90 -12.56 11.99
N GLY A 198 13.39 -12.16 13.17
CA GLY A 198 12.59 -11.42 14.16
C GLY A 198 12.38 -9.92 13.88
N ASP A 199 13.07 -9.34 12.88
CA ASP A 199 12.92 -7.91 12.58
C ASP A 199 11.57 -7.60 11.92
N GLN A 200 10.82 -6.68 12.52
CA GLN A 200 9.52 -6.23 11.98
C GLN A 200 9.65 -4.94 11.15
N MET A 201 10.76 -4.21 11.26
CA MET A 201 10.91 -2.91 10.61
C MET A 201 11.18 -3.02 9.12
N LEU A 202 12.02 -3.96 8.70
CA LEU A 202 12.33 -4.18 7.31
C LEU A 202 11.08 -4.57 6.50
N PRO A 203 10.26 -5.56 6.88
CA PRO A 203 9.02 -5.86 6.16
C PRO A 203 8.10 -4.64 5.99
N MET A 204 8.00 -3.80 7.02
CA MET A 204 7.18 -2.59 6.96
C MET A 204 7.70 -1.57 5.95
N VAL A 205 9.01 -1.30 5.96
CA VAL A 205 9.64 -0.35 5.03
C VAL A 205 9.62 -0.91 3.60
N ALA A 206 9.97 -2.19 3.43
CA ALA A 206 9.96 -2.86 2.14
C ALA A 206 8.56 -2.83 1.51
N CYS A 207 7.53 -3.27 2.22
CA CYS A 207 6.16 -3.24 1.71
C CYS A 207 5.70 -1.82 1.38
N GLN A 208 6.10 -0.82 2.16
CA GLN A 208 5.77 0.56 1.84
C GLN A 208 6.40 1.00 0.53
N MET A 209 7.68 0.68 0.29
CA MET A 209 8.36 1.02 -0.96
C MET A 209 7.76 0.28 -2.15
N LEU A 210 7.44 -1.01 -2.02
CA LEU A 210 6.77 -1.79 -3.07
C LEU A 210 5.39 -1.20 -3.42
N LEU A 211 4.59 -0.83 -2.41
CA LEU A 211 3.30 -0.16 -2.62
C LEU A 211 3.46 1.20 -3.30
N LEU A 212 4.43 2.02 -2.88
CA LEU A 212 4.72 3.31 -3.52
C LEU A 212 5.19 3.15 -4.98
N ASN A 213 5.88 2.06 -5.29
CA ASN A 213 6.33 1.72 -6.63
C ASN A 213 5.23 1.10 -7.50
N ARG A 214 4.15 0.60 -6.88
CA ARG A 214 3.09 -0.17 -7.54
C ARG A 214 3.58 -1.45 -8.23
N SER A 215 4.65 -2.05 -7.71
CA SER A 215 5.18 -3.34 -8.15
C SER A 215 5.73 -4.12 -6.95
N PRO A 216 5.57 -5.46 -6.91
CA PRO A 216 6.25 -6.27 -5.92
C PRO A 216 7.75 -6.41 -6.14
N HIS A 217 8.25 -6.16 -7.36
CA HIS A 217 9.62 -6.51 -7.74
C HIS A 217 10.63 -5.46 -7.26
N LEU A 218 11.76 -5.92 -6.73
CA LEU A 218 12.86 -5.06 -6.32
C LEU A 218 13.57 -4.43 -7.53
N GLU A 219 13.55 -5.15 -8.65
CA GLU A 219 14.05 -4.74 -9.96
C GLU A 219 13.42 -3.42 -10.42
N ASP A 220 12.16 -3.18 -10.06
CA ASP A 220 11.43 -1.98 -10.45
C ASP A 220 11.70 -0.79 -9.52
N LEU A 221 12.46 -0.96 -8.43
CA LEU A 221 12.73 0.10 -7.46
C LEU A 221 13.85 1.03 -7.92
N SER A 222 13.49 2.19 -8.46
CA SER A 222 14.44 3.20 -8.91
C SER A 222 15.11 4.00 -7.78
N THR A 223 16.31 4.54 -8.04
CA THR A 223 16.99 5.53 -7.17
C THR A 223 16.06 6.72 -6.85
N GLY A 224 15.35 7.22 -7.87
CA GLY A 224 14.43 8.35 -7.73
C GLY A 224 13.29 8.10 -6.75
N LEU A 225 12.81 6.86 -6.63
CA LEU A 225 11.79 6.50 -5.64
C LEU A 225 12.31 6.62 -4.20
N PHE A 226 13.53 6.16 -3.93
CA PHE A 226 14.15 6.31 -2.60
C PHE A 226 14.41 7.77 -2.25
N GLU A 227 14.86 8.57 -3.22
CA GLU A 227 15.05 10.01 -3.05
C GLU A 227 13.73 10.73 -2.77
N ARG A 228 12.68 10.41 -3.54
CA ARG A 228 11.31 10.91 -3.32
C ARG A 228 10.83 10.58 -1.91
N ALA A 229 10.96 9.33 -1.49
CA ALA A 229 10.51 8.86 -0.19
C ALA A 229 11.16 9.62 0.98
N ARG A 230 12.45 9.99 0.86
CA ARG A 230 13.13 10.84 1.86
C ARG A 230 12.66 12.28 1.81
N ARG A 231 12.65 12.89 0.62
CA ARG A 231 12.31 14.30 0.41
C ARG A 231 10.90 14.63 0.89
N GLU A 232 9.95 13.77 0.56
CA GLU A 232 8.53 13.94 0.87
C GLU A 232 8.13 13.29 2.20
N GLN A 233 9.10 12.75 2.95
CA GLN A 233 8.87 12.10 4.26
C GLN A 233 7.76 11.04 4.20
N LEU A 234 7.75 10.23 3.14
CA LEU A 234 6.74 9.21 2.93
C LEU A 234 6.83 8.08 3.97
N LEU A 235 7.92 8.01 4.74
CA LEU A 235 8.04 7.17 5.92
C LEU A 235 8.37 8.02 7.15
N PRO A 236 7.92 7.60 8.36
CA PRO A 236 8.32 8.24 9.61
C PRO A 236 9.85 8.34 9.74
N ALA A 237 10.35 9.47 10.27
CA ALA A 237 11.79 9.74 10.38
C ALA A 237 12.58 8.63 11.09
N ALA A 238 11.97 7.99 12.11
CA ALA A 238 12.54 6.85 12.83
C ALA A 238 12.90 5.66 11.92
N ARG A 239 12.31 5.57 10.72
CA ARG A 239 12.56 4.50 9.73
C ARG A 239 13.64 4.85 8.72
N GLY A 240 14.26 6.03 8.81
CA GLY A 240 15.28 6.49 7.86
C GLY A 240 16.48 5.54 7.75
N ASN A 241 16.94 4.97 8.87
CA ASN A 241 18.05 4.01 8.88
C ASN A 241 17.70 2.71 8.14
N THR A 242 16.47 2.20 8.32
CA THR A 242 15.99 1.01 7.62
C THR A 242 15.81 1.28 6.13
N LEU A 243 15.29 2.45 5.75
CA LEU A 243 15.20 2.86 4.34
C LEU A 243 16.58 2.97 3.69
N HIS A 244 17.56 3.52 4.39
CA HIS A 244 18.94 3.59 3.94
C HIS A 244 19.56 2.19 3.76
N ALA A 245 19.39 1.30 4.74
CA ALA A 245 19.86 -0.10 4.65
C ALA A 245 19.17 -0.84 3.49
N MET A 246 17.87 -0.66 3.31
CA MET A 246 17.12 -1.24 2.19
C MET A 246 17.67 -0.76 0.84
N GLN A 247 17.86 0.55 0.64
CA GLN A 247 18.43 1.05 -0.63
C GLN A 247 19.81 0.45 -0.89
N ARG A 248 20.68 0.37 0.12
CA ARG A 248 21.99 -0.29 -0.04
C ARG A 248 21.84 -1.73 -0.52
N ALA A 249 20.94 -2.50 0.10
CA ALA A 249 20.73 -3.89 -0.29
C ALA A 249 20.16 -4.02 -1.71
N VAL A 250 19.22 -3.15 -2.10
CA VAL A 250 18.68 -3.12 -3.47
C VAL A 250 19.74 -2.71 -4.50
N ALA A 251 20.66 -1.81 -4.13
CA ALA A 251 21.79 -1.43 -4.97
C ALA A 251 22.83 -2.56 -5.11
N GLU A 252 23.08 -3.32 -4.05
CA GLU A 252 23.94 -4.52 -4.11
C GLU A 252 23.36 -5.58 -5.05
N LEU A 253 22.03 -5.69 -5.12
CA LEU A 253 21.34 -6.55 -6.07
C LEU A 253 21.37 -6.00 -7.52
N GLY A 254 21.88 -4.78 -7.73
CA GLY A 254 22.07 -4.17 -9.04
C GLY A 254 20.87 -3.39 -9.59
N PHE A 255 19.86 -3.08 -8.77
CA PHE A 255 18.60 -2.48 -9.24
C PHE A 255 18.51 -0.96 -9.09
N CYS A 256 19.35 -0.35 -8.26
CA CYS A 256 19.44 1.10 -8.12
C CYS A 256 20.82 1.56 -7.68
N ASP A 257 21.02 2.88 -7.64
CA ASP A 257 22.25 3.44 -7.09
C ASP A 257 22.26 3.35 -5.57
N PRO A 258 23.43 3.15 -4.94
CA PRO A 258 23.54 3.21 -3.50
C PRO A 258 23.13 4.60 -2.98
N PRO A 259 22.64 4.71 -1.73
CA PRO A 259 22.31 6.00 -1.15
C PRO A 259 23.53 6.91 -1.18
N ARG A 260 23.34 8.12 -1.72
CA ARG A 260 24.37 9.16 -1.70
C ARG A 260 24.82 9.34 -0.25
N ARG A 261 26.13 9.21 0.00
CA ARG A 261 26.68 9.63 1.30
C ARG A 261 26.31 11.10 1.44
N LEU A 262 25.47 11.42 2.41
CA LEU A 262 25.39 12.80 2.90
C LEU A 262 26.83 13.15 3.25
N ALA A 263 27.45 14.05 2.49
CA ALA A 263 28.75 14.59 2.82
C ALA A 263 28.66 14.94 4.30
N SER A 264 29.49 14.27 5.10
CA SER A 264 29.44 14.34 6.54
C SER A 264 29.23 15.79 6.95
N ARG A 265 28.24 16.05 7.81
CA ARG A 265 28.40 17.16 8.75
C ARG A 265 29.80 16.94 9.32
N HIS A 266 30.71 17.83 8.96
CA HIS A 266 32.04 17.82 9.54
C HIS A 266 31.78 17.95 11.03
N SER A 267 31.89 16.85 11.77
CA SER A 267 32.12 16.95 13.20
C SER A 267 33.39 17.79 13.27
N PRO A 268 33.36 19.01 13.87
CA PRO A 268 34.61 19.70 14.13
C PRO A 268 35.47 18.71 14.91
N LYS A 269 36.64 18.42 14.36
CA LYS A 269 37.70 17.69 15.07
C LYS A 269 37.80 18.39 16.42
N ALA A 270 37.65 17.65 17.52
CA ALA A 270 37.94 18.20 18.84
C ALA A 270 39.45 18.45 18.90
N GLU A 271 39.88 19.61 18.42
CA GLU A 271 41.18 20.19 18.74
C GLU A 271 41.05 20.77 20.14
N GLY A 272 41.35 19.96 21.13
CA GLY A 272 41.21 20.32 22.53
C GLY A 272 41.57 19.19 23.47
N GLY A 273 42.72 18.54 23.25
CA GLY A 273 43.35 17.73 24.30
C GLY A 273 44.24 18.63 25.15
N SER A 274 43.87 18.83 26.42
CA SER A 274 44.72 19.54 27.40
C SER A 274 46.05 18.81 27.61
N PRO A 275 47.20 19.51 27.61
CA PRO A 275 48.49 18.91 27.92
C PRO A 275 48.65 18.83 29.44
N ALA A 276 48.29 17.68 30.04
CA ALA A 276 48.49 17.48 31.48
C ALA A 276 48.88 16.04 31.87
N TRP A 277 49.33 15.21 30.93
CA TRP A 277 49.81 13.86 31.23
C TRP A 277 51.07 13.49 30.43
N ALA A 278 52.05 14.37 30.50
CA ALA A 278 53.43 14.05 30.14
C ALA A 278 54.33 14.48 31.29
N GLU A 279 54.28 13.69 32.37
CA GLU A 279 55.38 13.41 33.29
C GLU A 279 55.13 12.07 33.98
#